data_AF-A0A6J7FGM4-F1
#
_entry.id   AF-A0A6J7FGM4-F1
#
_cell.length_a   1.000
_cell.length_b   1.000
_cell.length_c   1.000
_cell.angle_alpha   90.00
_cell.angle_beta   90.00
_cell.angle_gamma   90.00
#
_symmetry.space_group_name_H-M   'P 1'
#
loop_
_entity.id
_entity.type
_entity.pdbx_description
1 polymer ?
#
loop_
_entity_poly.entity_id
_entity_poly.type
_entity_poly.pdbx_seq_one_letter_code
_entity_poly.pdbx_strand_id
1 'polypeptide(L)'
;MIEHVQRVAETVPTSARAVAFVHDVAERSEHDPGDVALLVGLDDDEYGALELLTKRDGETLLDHTRRVLDAPRGGARELALTIKRADVDDHARRTPTPDRVYGQARRLLETA
;
A
#
# COMPACT_ATOMS: atom_id res chain seq x y z
N MET A 1 -14.13 2.54 -0.85
CA MET A 1 -13.20 1.42 -0.63
C MET A 1 -13.04 0.60 -1.90
N ILE A 2 -14.06 -0.13 -2.37
CA ILE A 2 -13.97 -0.93 -3.62
C ILE A 2 -13.50 -0.10 -4.82
N GLU A 3 -14.12 1.06 -5.06
CA GLU A 3 -13.70 1.93 -6.17
C GLU A 3 -12.25 2.46 -6.00
N HIS A 4 -11.78 2.61 -4.77
CA HIS A 4 -10.42 3.10 -4.50
C HIS A 4 -9.40 2.00 -4.83
N VAL A 5 -9.57 0.79 -4.30
CA VAL A 5 -8.66 -0.32 -4.59
C VAL A 5 -8.66 -0.69 -6.07
N GLN A 6 -9.80 -0.56 -6.77
CA GLN A 6 -9.87 -0.69 -8.23
C GLN A 6 -8.98 0.31 -8.96
N ARG A 7 -9.09 1.60 -8.63
CA ARG A 7 -8.26 2.65 -9.26
C ARG A 7 -6.78 2.46 -8.95
N VAL A 8 -6.43 2.12 -7.71
CA VAL A 8 -5.04 1.82 -7.35
C VAL A 8 -4.53 0.66 -8.20
N ALA A 9 -5.27 -0.46 -8.26
CA ALA A 9 -4.92 -1.62 -9.08
C ALA A 9 -4.79 -1.30 -10.58
N GLU A 10 -5.61 -0.40 -11.12
CA GLU A 10 -5.55 0.02 -12.52
C GLU A 10 -4.28 0.83 -12.85
N THR A 11 -3.70 1.53 -11.87
CA THR A 11 -2.54 2.40 -12.04
C THR A 11 -1.18 1.73 -11.81
N VAL A 12 -1.17 0.51 -11.26
CA VAL A 12 0.06 -0.27 -11.03
C VAL A 12 0.31 -1.29 -12.16
N PRO A 13 1.55 -1.77 -12.33
CA PRO A 13 1.86 -2.86 -13.26
C PRO A 13 1.05 -4.13 -12.95
N THR A 14 0.82 -4.97 -13.96
CA THR A 14 0.04 -6.21 -13.83
C THR A 14 0.50 -7.09 -12.67
N SER A 15 1.81 -7.20 -12.45
CA SER A 15 2.41 -7.98 -11.37
C SER A 15 2.08 -7.50 -9.95
N ALA A 16 1.57 -6.28 -9.78
CA ALA A 16 1.20 -5.71 -8.49
C ALA A 16 -0.31 -5.64 -8.26
N ARG A 17 -1.13 -6.02 -9.26
CA ARG A 17 -2.59 -5.78 -9.24
C ARG A 17 -3.33 -6.56 -8.16
N ALA A 18 -2.95 -7.81 -7.94
CA ALA A 18 -3.59 -8.66 -6.93
C ALA A 18 -3.44 -8.02 -5.54
N VAL A 19 -2.20 -7.75 -5.14
CA VAL A 19 -1.88 -7.06 -3.87
C VAL A 19 -2.52 -5.68 -3.81
N ALA A 20 -2.45 -4.88 -4.88
CA ALA A 20 -3.07 -3.55 -4.92
C ALA A 20 -4.59 -3.59 -4.72
N PHE A 21 -5.27 -4.63 -5.18
CA PHE A 21 -6.70 -4.77 -5.01
C PHE A 21 -7.09 -5.09 -3.56
N VAL A 22 -6.22 -5.75 -2.81
CA VAL A 22 -6.51 -6.23 -1.44
C VAL A 22 -5.78 -5.47 -0.34
N HIS A 23 -4.88 -4.54 -0.66
CA HIS A 23 -4.08 -3.82 0.34
C HIS A 23 -4.92 -3.08 1.39
N ASP A 24 -6.01 -2.44 0.96
CA ASP A 24 -6.93 -1.69 1.85
C ASP A 24 -7.91 -2.62 2.58
N VAL A 25 -8.00 -3.92 2.21
CA VAL A 25 -8.83 -4.91 2.90
C VAL A 25 -8.18 -5.30 4.22
N ALA A 26 -6.90 -5.65 4.21
CA ALA A 26 -6.15 -5.96 5.44
C ALA A 26 -6.04 -4.73 6.36
N GLU A 27 -5.91 -3.53 5.80
CA GLU A 27 -5.83 -2.30 6.60
C GLU A 27 -7.17 -1.91 7.29
N ARG A 28 -8.32 -2.31 6.73
CA ARG A 28 -9.65 -1.87 7.20
C ARG A 28 -10.55 -2.95 7.76
N SER A 29 -10.09 -4.19 7.74
CA SER A 29 -10.80 -5.32 8.33
C SER A 29 -10.02 -5.84 9.54
N GLU A 30 -10.69 -6.65 10.36
CA GLU A 30 -10.05 -7.40 11.43
C GLU A 30 -9.29 -8.64 10.90
N HIS A 31 -9.18 -8.81 9.57
CA HIS A 31 -8.52 -9.95 8.97
C HIS A 31 -7.01 -9.78 8.97
N ASP A 32 -6.32 -10.85 9.37
CA ASP A 32 -4.88 -10.94 9.30
C ASP A 32 -4.40 -10.93 7.84
N PRO A 33 -3.30 -10.23 7.49
CA PRO A 33 -2.73 -10.24 6.15
C PRO A 33 -2.44 -11.64 5.61
N GLY A 34 -2.10 -12.60 6.48
CA GLY A 34 -1.86 -13.99 6.11
C GLY A 34 -3.13 -14.71 5.65
N ASP A 35 -4.26 -14.46 6.30
CA ASP A 35 -5.56 -15.01 5.88
C ASP A 35 -5.98 -14.47 4.52
N VAL A 36 -5.79 -13.16 4.29
CA VAL A 36 -6.05 -12.52 3.00
C VAL A 36 -5.14 -13.09 1.92
N ALA A 37 -3.85 -13.25 2.20
CA ALA A 37 -2.88 -13.80 1.27
C ALA A 37 -3.23 -15.24 0.86
N LEU A 38 -3.63 -16.07 1.83
CA LEU A 38 -4.04 -17.46 1.57
C LEU A 38 -5.29 -17.53 0.68
N LEU A 39 -6.29 -16.69 0.94
CA LEU A 39 -7.55 -16.66 0.17
C LEU A 39 -7.34 -16.21 -1.28
N VAL A 40 -6.42 -15.28 -1.50
CA VAL A 40 -6.11 -14.72 -2.82
C VAL A 40 -5.09 -15.60 -3.57
N GLY A 41 -4.30 -16.38 -2.84
CA GLY A 41 -3.20 -17.18 -3.40
C GLY A 41 -1.96 -16.34 -3.72
N LEU A 42 -1.63 -15.39 -2.85
CA LEU A 42 -0.44 -14.54 -2.99
C LEU A 42 0.84 -15.37 -2.79
N ASP A 43 1.87 -15.08 -3.58
CA ASP A 43 3.21 -15.62 -3.37
C ASP A 43 3.95 -14.95 -2.19
N ASP A 44 5.17 -15.39 -1.90
CA ASP A 44 5.96 -14.91 -0.74
C ASP A 44 6.27 -13.41 -0.83
N ASP A 45 6.58 -12.89 -2.02
CA ASP A 45 6.88 -11.48 -2.23
C ASP A 45 5.59 -10.64 -2.15
N GLU A 46 4.49 -11.14 -2.70
CA GLU A 46 3.17 -10.52 -2.65
C GLU A 46 2.61 -10.47 -1.21
N TYR A 47 2.75 -11.55 -0.44
CA TYR A 47 2.40 -11.59 0.98
C TYR A 47 3.26 -10.63 1.78
N GLY A 48 4.59 -10.65 1.60
CA GLY A 48 5.48 -9.71 2.27
C GLY A 48 5.15 -8.25 1.93
N ALA A 49 4.73 -7.98 0.69
CA ALA A 49 4.24 -6.67 0.30
C ALA A 49 2.94 -6.30 1.02
N LEU A 50 1.98 -7.22 1.13
CA LEU A 50 0.73 -7.01 1.85
C LEU A 50 0.95 -6.74 3.35
N GLU A 51 1.88 -7.46 3.98
CA GLU A 51 2.29 -7.18 5.37
C GLU A 51 2.91 -5.79 5.52
N LEU A 52 3.80 -5.40 4.60
CA LEU A 52 4.39 -4.06 4.60
C LEU A 52 3.32 -2.97 4.42
N LEU A 53 2.31 -3.22 3.57
CA LEU A 53 1.21 -2.31 3.29
C LEU A 53 0.14 -2.27 4.37
N THR A 54 0.13 -3.21 5.33
CA THR A 54 -0.81 -3.18 6.46
C THR A 54 -0.24 -2.31 7.58
N LYS A 55 -1.02 -1.34 8.05
CA LYS A 55 -0.61 -0.47 9.18
C LYS A 55 -0.58 -1.25 10.49
N ARG A 56 0.34 -0.85 11.35
CA ARG A 56 0.35 -1.29 12.76
C ARG A 56 -0.58 -0.40 13.58
N ASP A 57 -1.04 -0.93 14.71
CA ASP A 57 -1.85 -0.15 15.65
C ASP A 57 -1.13 1.14 16.08
N GLY A 58 -1.82 2.27 15.92
CA GLY A 58 -1.30 3.60 16.24
C GLY A 58 -0.29 4.16 15.24
N GLU A 59 0.00 3.47 14.14
CA GLU A 59 0.94 3.94 13.13
C GLU A 59 0.35 5.07 12.28
N THR A 60 1.07 6.21 12.21
CA THR A 60 0.65 7.32 11.34
C THR A 60 0.95 6.99 9.88
N LEU A 61 0.29 7.67 8.93
CA LEU A 61 0.58 7.50 7.51
C LEU A 61 2.07 7.74 7.19
N LEU A 62 2.70 8.73 7.83
CA LEU A 62 4.11 9.05 7.57
C LEU A 62 5.05 8.01 8.16
N ASP A 63 4.75 7.50 9.35
CA ASP A 63 5.56 6.44 9.97
C ASP A 63 5.45 5.13 9.18
N HIS A 64 4.23 4.79 8.74
CA HIS A 64 4.00 3.67 7.84
C HIS A 64 4.76 3.82 6.53
N THR A 65 4.71 5.01 5.92
CA THR A 65 5.43 5.29 4.67
C THR A 65 6.94 5.11 4.86
N ARG A 66 7.50 5.61 5.96
CA ARG A 66 8.92 5.42 6.31
C ARG A 66 9.26 3.95 6.53
N ARG A 67 8.42 3.20 7.25
CA ARG A 67 8.63 1.76 7.46
C ARG A 67 8.68 0.98 6.15
N VAL A 68 7.81 1.29 5.19
CA VAL A 68 7.86 0.65 3.85
C VAL A 68 9.14 1.05 3.11
N LEU A 69 9.56 2.31 3.21
CA LEU A 69 10.80 2.82 2.62
C LEU A 69 12.05 2.14 3.20
N ASP A 70 12.09 1.96 4.52
CA ASP A 70 13.21 1.40 5.28
C ASP A 70 13.23 -0.13 5.31
N ALA A 71 12.22 -0.79 4.72
CA ALA A 71 12.18 -2.23 4.62
C ALA A 71 13.44 -2.78 3.89
N PRO A 72 13.84 -4.05 4.16
CA PRO A 72 14.91 -4.69 3.41
C PRO A 72 14.64 -4.67 1.90
N ARG A 73 15.70 -4.52 1.09
CA ARG A 73 15.57 -4.61 -0.36
C ARG A 73 15.15 -6.04 -0.77
N GLY A 74 14.22 -6.13 -1.72
CA GLY A 74 13.64 -7.38 -2.20
C GLY A 74 12.33 -7.13 -2.94
N GLY A 75 11.75 -8.18 -3.53
CA GLY A 75 10.52 -8.10 -4.33
C GLY A 75 9.34 -7.54 -3.53
N ALA A 76 9.16 -8.01 -2.30
CA ALA A 76 8.15 -7.49 -1.38
C ALA A 76 8.19 -5.97 -1.19
N ARG A 77 9.39 -5.40 -0.98
CA ARG A 77 9.55 -3.93 -0.83
C ARG A 77 9.26 -3.19 -2.13
N GLU A 78 9.71 -3.70 -3.26
CA GLU A 78 9.49 -3.07 -4.56
C GLU A 78 7.99 -3.05 -4.92
N LEU A 79 7.29 -4.16 -4.67
CA LEU A 79 5.84 -4.26 -4.81
C LEU A 79 5.12 -3.30 -3.85
N ALA A 80 5.48 -3.31 -2.56
CA ALA A 80 4.87 -2.41 -1.58
C ALA A 80 5.06 -0.93 -1.93
N LEU A 81 6.25 -0.51 -2.35
CA LEU A 81 6.49 0.87 -2.76
C LEU A 81 5.71 1.26 -4.03
N THR A 82 5.58 0.35 -4.98
CA THR A 82 4.79 0.56 -6.20
C THR A 82 3.33 0.85 -5.84
N ILE A 83 2.75 0.04 -4.94
CA ILE A 83 1.36 0.17 -4.52
C ILE A 83 1.17 1.38 -3.61
N LYS A 84 2.07 1.60 -2.64
CA LYS A 84 2.01 2.72 -1.71
C LYS A 84 2.04 4.07 -2.43
N ARG A 85 2.83 4.18 -3.49
CA ARG A 85 2.85 5.37 -4.36
C ARG A 85 1.49 5.58 -5.00
N ALA A 86 0.93 4.57 -5.66
CA ALA A 86 -0.36 4.65 -6.32
C ALA A 86 -1.51 4.99 -5.36
N ASP A 87 -1.53 4.38 -4.18
CA ASP A 87 -2.48 4.64 -3.09
C ASP A 87 -2.43 6.11 -2.62
N VAL A 88 -1.25 6.57 -2.20
CA VAL A 88 -1.04 7.97 -1.75
C VAL A 88 -1.42 8.97 -2.85
N ASP A 89 -1.15 8.62 -4.10
CA ASP A 89 -1.49 9.43 -5.26
C ASP A 89 -3.01 9.53 -5.51
N ASP A 90 -3.75 8.43 -5.40
CA ASP A 90 -5.22 8.44 -5.50
C ASP A 90 -5.83 9.29 -4.38
N HIS A 91 -5.34 9.11 -3.15
CA HIS A 91 -5.79 9.91 -2.01
C HIS A 91 -5.47 11.41 -2.16
N ALA A 92 -4.26 11.75 -2.62
CA ALA A 92 -3.85 13.14 -2.85
C ALA A 92 -4.70 13.82 -3.94
N ARG A 93 -5.04 13.10 -5.02
CA ARG A 93 -5.86 13.64 -6.13
C ARG A 93 -7.32 13.86 -5.73
N ARG A 94 -7.84 13.09 -4.77
CA ARG A 94 -9.27 13.12 -4.40
C ARG A 94 -9.58 13.95 -3.16
N THR A 95 -8.57 14.51 -2.50
CA THR A 95 -8.78 15.38 -1.34
C THR A 95 -8.84 16.84 -1.79
N PRO A 96 -9.98 17.55 -1.63
CA PRO A 96 -10.21 18.88 -2.23
C PRO A 96 -9.34 20.02 -1.67
N THR A 97 -8.62 19.77 -0.57
CA THR A 97 -7.53 20.60 -0.07
C THR A 97 -6.27 19.74 -0.14
N PRO A 98 -5.06 20.24 -0.45
CA PRO A 98 -3.87 19.41 -0.35
C PRO A 98 -3.74 18.98 1.12
N ASP A 99 -4.22 17.77 1.40
CA ASP A 99 -4.07 17.19 2.71
C ASP A 99 -2.58 17.10 2.96
N ARG A 100 -2.13 17.84 3.98
CA ARG A 100 -0.70 17.99 4.25
C ARG A 100 -0.05 16.62 4.40
N VAL A 101 -0.77 15.63 4.93
CA VAL A 101 -0.21 14.30 5.18
C VAL A 101 0.02 13.49 3.91
N TYR A 102 -0.95 13.42 2.98
CA TYR A 102 -0.75 12.70 1.71
C TYR A 102 0.26 13.42 0.82
N GLY A 103 0.27 14.75 0.81
CA GLY A 103 1.31 15.52 0.12
C GLY A 103 2.71 15.30 0.71
N GLN A 104 2.83 15.15 2.03
CA GLN A 104 4.10 14.79 2.70
C GLN A 104 4.51 13.36 2.38
N ALA A 105 3.59 12.40 2.43
CA ALA A 105 3.87 11.00 2.09
C ALA A 105 4.34 10.86 0.63
N ARG A 106 3.70 11.57 -0.31
CA ARG A 106 4.11 11.56 -1.72
C ARG A 106 5.55 12.05 -1.89
N ARG A 107 5.92 13.16 -1.24
CA ARG A 107 7.29 13.68 -1.26
C ARG A 107 8.31 12.71 -0.68
N LEU A 108 7.96 11.98 0.39
CA LEU A 108 8.84 10.94 0.95
C LEU A 108 9.09 9.81 -0.08
N LEU A 109 8.04 9.38 -0.77
CA LEU A 109 8.10 8.31 -1.76
C LEU A 109 8.81 8.70 -3.07
N GLU A 110 8.87 10.00 -3.38
CA GLU A 110 9.62 10.56 -4.51
C GLU A 110 11.14 10.61 -4.24
N THR A 111 11.57 10.60 -2.96
CA THR A 111 12.99 10.72 -2.57
C THR A 111 13.75 9.39 -2.42
N ALA A 112 13.11 8.26 -2.69
CA ALA A 112 13.64 6.91 -2.44
C ALA A 112 13.65 6.01 -3.67
#